data_AF-A0A495IZ42-F1
#
_entry.id   AF-A0A495IZ42-F1
#
_cell.length_a   1.000
_cell.length_b   1.000
_cell.length_c   1.000
_cell.angle_alpha   90.00
_cell.angle_beta   90.00
_cell.angle_gamma   90.00
#
_symmetry.space_group_name_H-M   'P 1'
#
loop_
_entity.id
_entity.type
_entity.pdbx_description
1 polymer ?
#
loop_
_entity_poly.entity_id
_entity_poly.type
_entity_poly.pdbx_seq_one_letter_code
_entity_poly.pdbx_strand_id
1 'polypeptide(L)'
;MVKINITTANGFSAYELQKVEAAQQVLNNILNSDKFKERVLHFSTNGLYRFHYRKSFLGNWIDKPYSNSDVYRMLTQPDGAEANAIDLKLEMLPGGDVEQLGYTNPDTQHIYTYRNWFNSLSLAGYTSHLAHEWCHQLGFNHESKPTEKNEYSVPFGIGKITENIAWEC
;
A
#
# COMPACT_ATOMS: atom_id res chain seq x y z
N MET A 1 16.78 5.07 7.08
CA MET A 1 15.86 5.77 6.15
C MET A 1 15.37 4.75 5.14
N VAL A 2 14.07 4.68 4.90
CA VAL A 2 13.48 3.81 3.87
C VAL A 2 13.82 4.40 2.50
N LYS A 3 14.17 3.56 1.54
CA LYS A 3 14.37 3.93 0.14
C LYS A 3 13.43 3.13 -0.75
N ILE A 4 12.49 3.79 -1.43
CA ILE A 4 11.71 3.13 -2.48
C ILE A 4 12.52 3.08 -3.78
N ASN A 5 12.65 1.90 -4.38
CA ASN A 5 13.20 1.72 -5.72
C ASN A 5 12.11 1.15 -6.64
N ILE A 6 12.00 1.69 -7.84
CA ILE A 6 11.26 1.04 -8.93
C ILE A 6 12.27 0.21 -9.72
N THR A 7 12.30 -1.09 -9.48
CA THR A 7 13.26 -2.00 -10.14
C THR A 7 12.86 -2.33 -11.57
N THR A 8 11.55 -2.40 -11.84
CA THR A 8 10.98 -2.58 -13.18
C THR A 8 9.68 -1.77 -13.29
N ALA A 9 9.41 -1.24 -14.49
CA ALA A 9 8.16 -0.58 -14.83
C ALA A 9 7.78 -0.89 -16.28
N ASN A 10 7.09 -2.02 -16.47
CA ASN A 10 6.77 -2.54 -17.79
C ASN A 10 5.40 -2.04 -18.27
N GLY A 11 5.30 -1.69 -19.56
CA GLY A 11 4.04 -1.27 -20.18
C GLY A 11 3.63 0.18 -19.91
N PHE A 12 4.49 0.99 -19.29
CA PHE A 12 4.27 2.43 -19.12
C PHE A 12 4.89 3.20 -20.30
N SER A 13 4.21 4.23 -20.79
CA SER A 13 4.78 5.21 -21.70
C SER A 13 5.74 6.16 -20.98
N ALA A 14 6.58 6.89 -21.72
CA ALA A 14 7.50 7.88 -21.15
C ALA A 14 6.79 8.96 -20.31
N TYR A 15 5.57 9.34 -20.67
CA TYR A 15 4.77 10.29 -19.90
C TYR A 15 4.21 9.67 -18.61
N GLU A 16 3.68 8.45 -18.69
CA GLU A 16 3.17 7.73 -17.51
C GLU A 16 4.28 7.44 -16.49
N LEU A 17 5.51 7.17 -16.96
CA LEU A 17 6.68 6.99 -16.10
C LEU A 17 6.99 8.24 -15.24
N GLN A 18 6.68 9.45 -15.70
CA GLN A 18 6.84 10.66 -14.88
C GLN A 18 5.93 10.63 -13.64
N LYS A 19 4.69 10.13 -13.77
CA LYS A 19 3.78 9.94 -12.62
C LYS A 19 4.29 8.84 -11.70
N VAL A 20 4.87 7.76 -12.25
CA VAL A 20 5.50 6.69 -11.46
C VAL A 20 6.67 7.23 -10.63
N GLU A 21 7.59 7.97 -11.25
CA GLU A 21 8.74 8.58 -10.58
C GLU A 21 8.31 9.59 -9.52
N ALA A 22 7.31 10.43 -9.82
CA ALA A 22 6.75 11.35 -8.84
C ALA A 22 6.13 10.61 -7.65
N ALA A 23 5.36 9.54 -7.90
CA ALA A 23 4.72 8.75 -6.84
C ALA A 23 5.76 8.03 -5.98
N GLN A 24 6.83 7.52 -6.59
CA GLN A 24 7.99 6.96 -5.87
C GLN A 24 8.59 7.99 -4.90
N GLN A 25 8.84 9.22 -5.36
CA GLN A 25 9.41 10.28 -4.52
C GLN A 25 8.47 10.65 -3.37
N VAL A 26 7.17 10.82 -3.66
CA VAL A 26 6.16 11.12 -2.65
C VAL A 26 6.09 9.99 -1.62
N LEU A 27 6.01 8.72 -2.04
CA LEU A 27 5.96 7.58 -1.13
C LEU A 27 7.23 7.51 -0.26
N ASN A 28 8.41 7.74 -0.86
CA ASN A 28 9.67 7.78 -0.13
C ASN A 28 9.66 8.86 0.96
N ASN A 29 9.14 10.05 0.66
CA ASN A 29 9.03 11.13 1.65
C ASN A 29 8.03 10.79 2.75
N ILE A 30 6.88 10.20 2.39
CA ILE A 30 5.83 9.81 3.34
C ILE A 30 6.36 8.77 4.33
N LEU A 31 6.93 7.66 3.86
CA LEU A 31 7.38 6.56 4.73
C LEU A 31 8.50 6.99 5.70
N ASN A 32 9.23 8.06 5.39
CA ASN A 32 10.27 8.62 6.25
C ASN A 32 9.78 9.80 7.11
N SER A 33 8.49 10.15 7.06
CA SER A 33 7.94 11.28 7.81
C SER A 33 7.42 10.87 9.19
N ASP A 34 7.60 11.74 10.18
CA ASP A 34 6.97 11.58 11.50
C ASP A 34 5.44 11.55 11.39
N LYS A 35 4.87 12.31 10.46
CA LYS A 35 3.43 12.35 10.22
C LYS A 35 2.89 10.97 9.85
N PHE A 36 3.58 10.23 8.98
CA PHE A 36 3.19 8.87 8.63
C PHE A 36 3.28 7.93 9.83
N LYS A 37 4.40 7.96 10.56
CA LYS A 37 4.59 7.18 11.79
C LYS A 37 3.45 7.41 12.78
N GLU A 38 3.16 8.67 13.11
CA GLU A 38 2.13 9.03 14.07
C GLU A 38 0.73 8.54 13.62
N ARG A 39 0.39 8.69 12.33
CA ARG A 39 -0.89 8.22 11.80
C ARG A 39 -1.04 6.71 11.82
N VAL A 40 0.04 5.96 11.58
CA VAL A 40 0.02 4.49 11.68
C VAL A 40 -0.11 4.05 13.13
N LEU A 41 0.68 4.63 14.04
CA LEU A 41 0.64 4.27 15.46
C LEU A 41 -0.72 4.56 16.11
N HIS A 42 -1.38 5.64 15.70
CA HIS A 42 -2.70 6.04 16.20
C HIS A 42 -3.88 5.60 15.33
N PHE A 43 -3.65 4.74 14.33
CA PHE A 43 -4.75 4.21 13.52
C PHE A 43 -5.75 3.47 14.41
N SER A 44 -7.03 3.82 14.30
CA SER A 44 -8.06 3.29 15.19
C SER A 44 -9.22 2.66 14.44
N THR A 45 -9.70 1.53 14.94
CA THR A 45 -10.91 0.84 14.48
C THR A 45 -11.87 0.72 15.66
N ASN A 46 -13.08 1.27 15.53
CA ASN A 46 -14.09 1.27 16.60
C ASN A 46 -13.56 1.81 17.94
N GLY A 47 -12.79 2.90 17.90
CA GLY A 47 -12.22 3.56 19.09
C GLY A 47 -11.04 2.84 19.73
N LEU A 48 -10.53 1.76 19.13
CA LEU A 48 -9.35 1.03 19.61
C LEU A 48 -8.17 1.24 18.66
N TYR A 49 -6.98 1.52 19.19
CA TYR A 49 -5.74 1.66 18.41
C TYR A 49 -5.27 0.33 17.83
N ARG A 50 -5.85 -0.04 16.69
CA ARG A 50 -5.54 -1.24 15.93
C ARG A 50 -6.07 -1.14 14.51
N PHE A 51 -5.42 -1.87 13.61
CA PHE A 51 -6.01 -2.29 12.35
C PHE A 51 -7.00 -3.44 12.55
N HIS A 52 -7.86 -3.63 11.56
CA HIS A 52 -8.75 -4.78 11.45
C HIS A 52 -8.02 -5.96 10.79
N TYR A 53 -8.26 -7.16 11.33
CA TYR A 53 -7.74 -8.43 10.80
C TYR A 53 -8.89 -9.44 10.70
N ARG A 54 -8.85 -10.32 9.70
CA ARG A 54 -9.95 -11.23 9.42
C ARG A 54 -9.99 -12.39 10.40
N LYS A 55 -11.21 -12.82 10.70
CA LYS A 55 -11.49 -14.03 11.48
C LYS A 55 -12.44 -14.92 10.70
N SER A 56 -12.27 -16.23 10.86
CA SER A 56 -13.22 -17.20 10.34
C SER A 56 -14.54 -17.11 11.11
N PHE A 57 -15.57 -17.76 10.57
CA PHE A 57 -16.88 -17.86 11.23
C PHE A 57 -16.78 -18.45 12.65
N LEU A 58 -15.81 -19.34 12.90
CA LEU A 58 -15.54 -19.94 14.20
C LEU A 58 -14.71 -19.05 15.14
N GLY A 59 -14.37 -17.83 14.73
CA GLY A 59 -13.62 -16.86 15.53
C GLY A 59 -12.10 -17.04 15.49
N ASN A 60 -11.59 -18.03 14.74
CA ASN A 60 -10.15 -18.23 14.55
C ASN A 60 -9.59 -17.13 13.64
N TRP A 61 -8.38 -16.66 13.95
CA TRP A 61 -7.69 -15.70 13.10
C TRP A 61 -7.38 -16.33 11.73
N ILE A 62 -7.76 -15.62 10.66
CA ILE A 62 -7.33 -15.94 9.29
C ILE A 62 -5.99 -15.24 9.04
N ASP A 63 -5.90 -13.97 9.43
CA ASP A 63 -4.67 -13.20 9.38
C ASP A 63 -4.04 -13.15 10.76
N LYS A 64 -2.71 -13.23 10.83
CA LYS A 64 -2.00 -12.96 12.08
C LYS A 64 -2.25 -11.49 12.49
N PRO A 65 -2.80 -11.22 13.69
CA PRO A 65 -2.98 -9.86 14.15
C PRO A 65 -1.63 -9.27 14.56
N TYR A 66 -1.42 -8.01 14.21
CA TYR A 66 -0.24 -7.24 14.57
C TYR A 66 -0.65 -5.98 15.33
N SER A 67 0.24 -5.48 16.20
CA SER A 67 0.09 -4.15 16.79
C SER A 67 0.35 -3.07 15.74
N ASN A 68 -0.15 -1.85 15.95
CA ASN A 68 0.17 -0.73 15.04
C ASN A 68 1.69 -0.48 14.95
N SER A 69 2.44 -0.65 16.04
CA SER A 69 3.90 -0.57 16.03
C SER A 69 4.56 -1.67 15.21
N ASP A 70 4.03 -2.89 15.23
CA ASP A 70 4.53 -3.97 14.38
C ASP A 70 4.24 -3.69 12.90
N VAL A 71 3.04 -3.19 12.58
CA VAL A 71 2.69 -2.77 11.21
C VAL A 71 3.65 -1.69 10.72
N TYR A 72 3.86 -0.63 11.50
CA TYR A 72 4.81 0.44 11.15
C TYR A 72 6.24 -0.11 10.92
N ARG A 73 6.70 -1.00 11.81
CA ARG A 73 8.02 -1.64 11.68
C ARG A 73 8.11 -2.50 10.41
N MET A 74 7.10 -3.30 10.10
CA MET A 74 7.08 -4.13 8.89
C MET A 74 7.09 -3.28 7.61
N LEU A 75 6.38 -2.14 7.61
CA LEU A 75 6.33 -1.22 6.47
C LEU A 75 7.66 -0.50 6.21
N THR A 76 8.40 -0.19 7.28
CA THR A 76 9.61 0.65 7.20
C THR A 76 10.91 -0.11 7.42
N GLN A 77 10.84 -1.37 7.84
CA GLN A 77 11.95 -2.26 8.17
C GLN A 77 11.62 -3.73 7.83
N PRO A 78 11.28 -4.05 6.57
CA PRO A 78 10.80 -5.39 6.20
C PRO A 78 11.80 -6.51 6.50
N ASP A 79 13.11 -6.24 6.41
CA ASP A 79 14.18 -7.23 6.63
C ASP A 79 14.93 -7.05 7.97
N GLY A 80 14.51 -6.11 8.82
CA GLY A 80 15.16 -5.83 10.11
C GLY A 80 16.58 -5.22 10.02
N ALA A 81 17.04 -4.80 8.84
CA ALA A 81 18.33 -4.15 8.61
C ALA A 81 18.26 -2.61 8.69
N GLU A 82 19.39 -1.94 8.90
CA GLU A 82 19.45 -0.46 9.02
C GLU A 82 19.29 0.29 7.68
N ALA A 83 19.47 -0.39 6.54
CA ALA A 83 19.23 0.14 5.20
C ALA A 83 17.99 -0.52 4.59
N ASN A 84 16.84 0.13 4.69
CA ASN A 84 15.56 -0.44 4.25
C ASN A 84 15.25 -0.01 2.81
N ALA A 85 15.72 -0.79 1.85
CA ALA A 85 15.27 -0.66 0.47
C ALA A 85 13.94 -1.42 0.29
N ILE A 86 12.98 -0.79 -0.38
CA ILE A 86 11.72 -1.41 -0.82
C ILE A 86 11.76 -1.40 -2.33
N ASP A 87 11.83 -2.59 -2.92
CA ASP A 87 11.96 -2.78 -4.36
C ASP A 87 10.58 -3.11 -4.95
N LEU A 88 10.03 -2.18 -5.72
CA LEU A 88 8.75 -2.35 -6.40
C LEU A 88 9.00 -2.78 -7.85
N LYS A 89 8.26 -3.79 -8.29
CA LYS A 89 8.20 -4.26 -9.68
C LYS A 89 6.82 -3.94 -10.23
N LEU A 90 6.75 -3.02 -11.18
CA LEU A 90 5.49 -2.49 -11.69
C LEU A 90 5.17 -3.03 -13.09
N GLU A 91 3.92 -3.38 -13.31
CA GLU A 91 3.42 -3.83 -14.61
C GLU A 91 2.09 -3.17 -14.95
N MET A 92 2.06 -2.46 -16.06
CA MET A 92 0.83 -1.85 -16.57
C MET A 92 0.05 -2.88 -17.38
N LEU A 93 -1.17 -3.18 -16.95
CA LEU A 93 -2.11 -4.01 -17.69
C LEU A 93 -2.98 -3.17 -18.64
N PRO A 94 -3.43 -3.74 -19.77
CA PRO A 94 -4.47 -3.12 -20.59
C PRO A 94 -5.69 -2.79 -19.74
N GLY A 95 -6.26 -1.59 -19.91
CA GLY A 95 -7.49 -1.21 -19.20
C GLY A 95 -8.73 -1.93 -19.71
N GLY A 96 -9.87 -1.70 -19.05
CA GLY A 96 -11.17 -2.24 -19.43
C GLY A 96 -12.22 -2.05 -18.34
N ASP A 97 -13.32 -2.79 -18.43
CA ASP A 97 -14.38 -2.81 -17.42
C ASP A 97 -13.96 -3.66 -16.21
N VAL A 98 -12.98 -3.17 -15.46
CA VAL A 98 -12.46 -3.81 -14.24
C VAL A 98 -12.74 -2.93 -13.03
N GLU A 99 -13.29 -3.51 -11.97
CA GLU A 99 -13.66 -2.79 -10.75
C GLU A 99 -12.45 -2.51 -9.84
N GLN A 100 -11.38 -3.31 -9.96
CA GLN A 100 -10.19 -3.19 -9.13
C GLN A 100 -9.14 -2.33 -9.83
N LEU A 101 -8.43 -1.49 -9.06
CA LEU A 101 -7.37 -0.61 -9.59
C LEU A 101 -6.19 -1.42 -10.14
N GLY A 102 -5.92 -2.56 -9.50
CA GLY A 102 -4.74 -3.38 -9.68
C GLY A 102 -4.71 -4.50 -8.66
N TYR A 103 -3.60 -5.23 -8.62
CA TYR A 103 -3.35 -6.28 -7.63
C TYR A 103 -1.86 -6.59 -7.53
N THR A 104 -1.47 -7.21 -6.43
CA THR A 104 -0.13 -7.78 -6.25
C THR A 104 -0.17 -9.29 -6.48
N ASN A 105 0.75 -9.81 -7.30
CA ASN A 105 1.05 -11.23 -7.31
C ASN A 105 2.07 -11.53 -6.20
N PRO A 106 1.69 -12.26 -5.13
CA PRO A 106 2.59 -12.50 -4.00
C PRO A 106 3.79 -13.40 -4.35
N ASP A 107 3.67 -14.25 -5.37
CA ASP A 107 4.73 -15.18 -5.76
C ASP A 107 5.85 -14.49 -6.54
N THR A 108 5.50 -13.50 -7.37
CA THR A 108 6.46 -12.77 -8.21
C THR A 108 6.82 -11.39 -7.65
N GLN A 109 6.04 -10.92 -6.67
CA GLN A 109 6.09 -9.56 -6.12
C GLN A 109 5.90 -8.48 -7.20
N HIS A 110 5.16 -8.79 -8.26
CA HIS A 110 4.73 -7.78 -9.24
C HIS A 110 3.48 -7.07 -8.75
N ILE A 111 3.49 -5.75 -8.87
CA ILE A 111 2.33 -4.88 -8.70
C ILE A 111 1.78 -4.59 -10.09
N TYR A 112 0.56 -5.05 -10.33
CA TYR A 112 -0.16 -4.83 -11.56
C TYR A 112 -1.12 -3.64 -11.39
N THR A 113 -1.11 -2.70 -12.32
CA THR A 113 -2.08 -1.60 -12.36
C THR A 113 -2.78 -1.58 -13.71
N TYR A 114 -4.11 -1.46 -13.72
CA TYR A 114 -4.85 -1.32 -14.97
C TYR A 114 -4.77 0.11 -15.51
N ARG A 115 -4.51 0.26 -16.82
CA ARG A 115 -4.22 1.57 -17.43
C ARG A 115 -5.34 2.61 -17.30
N ASN A 116 -6.60 2.20 -17.40
CA ASN A 116 -7.74 3.13 -17.22
C ASN A 116 -7.75 3.72 -15.81
N TRP A 117 -7.44 2.92 -14.79
CA TRP A 117 -7.31 3.37 -13.41
C TRP A 117 -6.06 4.20 -13.17
N PHE A 118 -4.90 3.77 -13.67
CA PHE A 118 -3.67 4.57 -13.59
C PHE A 118 -3.86 5.99 -14.12
N ASN A 119 -4.55 6.11 -15.26
CA ASN A 119 -4.78 7.39 -15.91
C ASN A 119 -5.80 8.27 -15.18
N SER A 120 -6.81 7.68 -14.54
CA SER A 120 -7.80 8.43 -13.77
C SER A 120 -7.32 8.85 -12.38
N LEU A 121 -6.37 8.11 -11.79
CA LEU A 121 -5.82 8.43 -10.48
C LEU A 121 -4.96 9.70 -10.50
N SER A 122 -5.15 10.53 -9.47
CA SER A 122 -4.22 11.61 -9.13
C SER A 122 -2.86 11.04 -8.69
N LEU A 123 -1.86 11.91 -8.55
CA LEU A 123 -0.57 11.51 -7.98
C LEU A 123 -0.72 10.91 -6.57
N ALA A 124 -1.53 11.55 -5.72
CA ALA A 124 -1.84 11.05 -4.38
C ALA A 124 -2.55 9.69 -4.42
N GLY A 125 -3.54 9.53 -5.32
CA GLY A 125 -4.26 8.28 -5.50
C GLY A 125 -3.36 7.14 -5.99
N TYR A 126 -2.44 7.40 -6.92
CA TYR A 126 -1.50 6.37 -7.36
C TYR A 126 -0.46 6.03 -6.29
N THR A 127 -0.01 7.02 -5.50
CA THR A 127 0.87 6.79 -4.34
C THR A 127 0.17 5.92 -3.28
N SER A 128 -1.11 6.16 -3.03
CA SER A 128 -1.98 5.36 -2.16
C SER A 128 -2.06 3.90 -2.64
N HIS A 129 -2.28 3.71 -3.95
CA HIS A 129 -2.28 2.38 -4.56
C HIS A 129 -0.95 1.65 -4.35
N LEU A 130 0.20 2.29 -4.63
CA LEU A 130 1.51 1.65 -4.39
C LEU A 130 1.71 1.24 -2.93
N ALA A 131 1.29 2.07 -1.98
CA ALA A 131 1.38 1.75 -0.55
C ALA A 131 0.45 0.60 -0.14
N HIS A 132 -0.76 0.54 -0.72
CA HIS A 132 -1.69 -0.57 -0.53
C HIS A 132 -1.11 -1.90 -1.02
N GLU A 133 -0.57 -1.90 -2.24
CA GLU A 133 0.02 -3.08 -2.86
C GLU A 133 1.31 -3.53 -2.14
N TRP A 134 2.10 -2.60 -1.64
CA TRP A 134 3.22 -2.91 -0.75
C TRP A 134 2.78 -3.67 0.51
N CYS A 135 1.63 -3.32 1.10
CA CYS A 135 1.11 -4.07 2.25
C CYS A 135 0.79 -5.52 1.88
N HIS A 136 0.31 -5.77 0.66
CA HIS A 136 0.09 -7.14 0.18
C HIS A 136 1.39 -7.92 0.03
N GLN A 137 2.47 -7.28 -0.43
CA GLN A 137 3.80 -7.93 -0.48
C GLN A 137 4.34 -8.33 0.88
N LEU A 138 3.96 -7.60 1.94
CA LEU A 138 4.29 -7.91 3.33
C LEU A 138 3.40 -9.01 3.95
N GLY A 139 2.46 -9.56 3.18
CA GLY A 139 1.54 -10.61 3.62
C GLY A 139 0.30 -10.10 4.35
N PHE A 140 0.05 -8.78 4.36
CA PHE A 140 -1.22 -8.24 4.84
C PHE A 140 -2.33 -8.46 3.80
N ASN A 141 -3.55 -8.69 4.27
CA ASN A 141 -4.68 -9.00 3.40
C ASN A 141 -5.97 -8.39 3.96
N HIS A 142 -7.03 -8.42 3.16
CA HIS A 142 -8.37 -7.95 3.51
C HIS A 142 -9.42 -8.86 2.85
N GLU A 143 -10.72 -8.63 3.13
CA GLU A 143 -11.77 -9.43 2.51
C GLU A 143 -11.81 -9.14 1.00
N SER A 144 -11.96 -10.18 0.17
CA SER A 144 -12.08 -10.03 -1.28
C SER A 144 -13.37 -9.33 -1.69
N LYS A 145 -14.42 -9.49 -0.88
CA LYS A 145 -15.67 -8.75 -1.03
C LYS A 145 -15.58 -7.45 -0.23
N PRO A 146 -15.99 -6.30 -0.80
CA PRO A 146 -16.07 -5.06 -0.07
C PRO A 146 -16.94 -5.20 1.17
N THR A 147 -16.38 -4.86 2.33
CA THR A 147 -17.12 -4.74 3.59
C THR A 147 -16.76 -3.43 4.26
N GLU A 148 -17.62 -2.93 5.14
CA GLU A 148 -17.30 -1.76 5.98
C GLU A 148 -16.02 -1.96 6.80
N LYS A 149 -15.61 -3.21 7.05
CA LYS A 149 -14.39 -3.52 7.80
C LYS A 149 -13.13 -3.41 6.95
N ASN A 150 -13.25 -3.44 5.62
CA ASN A 150 -12.09 -3.39 4.73
C ASN A 150 -11.33 -2.08 4.86
N GLU A 151 -12.01 -0.95 5.06
CA GLU A 151 -11.36 0.36 5.22
C GLU A 151 -10.40 0.41 6.43
N TYR A 152 -10.59 -0.51 7.38
CA TYR A 152 -9.77 -0.63 8.58
C TYR A 152 -8.68 -1.70 8.49
N SER A 153 -8.65 -2.49 7.42
CA SER A 153 -7.56 -3.44 7.16
C SER A 153 -6.23 -2.72 6.94
N VAL A 154 -5.11 -3.42 7.09
CA VAL A 154 -3.79 -2.81 6.90
C VAL A 154 -3.63 -2.21 5.50
N PRO A 155 -3.88 -2.92 4.37
CA PRO A 155 -3.67 -2.34 3.04
C PRO A 155 -4.49 -1.08 2.79
N PHE A 156 -5.79 -1.08 3.15
CA PHE A 156 -6.65 0.09 2.98
C PHE A 156 -6.31 1.23 3.95
N GLY A 157 -6.05 0.93 5.21
CA GLY A 157 -5.70 1.94 6.21
C GLY A 157 -4.40 2.66 5.85
N ILE A 158 -3.38 1.91 5.42
CA ILE A 158 -2.10 2.48 4.98
C ILE A 158 -2.25 3.26 3.67
N GLY A 159 -3.00 2.74 2.70
CA GLY A 159 -3.34 3.49 1.48
C GLY A 159 -3.98 4.84 1.81
N LYS A 160 -5.03 4.85 2.63
CA LYS A 160 -5.75 6.08 3.05
C LYS A 160 -4.85 7.06 3.82
N ILE A 161 -4.00 6.57 4.73
CA ILE A 161 -3.02 7.42 5.43
C ILE A 161 -2.08 8.08 4.41
N THR A 162 -1.55 7.29 3.49
CA THR A 162 -0.61 7.75 2.46
C THR A 162 -1.26 8.78 1.55
N GLU A 163 -2.47 8.51 1.05
CA GLU A 163 -3.22 9.43 0.21
C GLU A 163 -3.44 10.78 0.90
N ASN A 164 -3.90 10.75 2.16
CA ASN A 164 -4.17 11.97 2.92
C ASN A 164 -2.90 12.79 3.12
N ILE A 165 -1.76 12.16 3.42
CA ILE A 165 -0.50 12.90 3.56
C ILE A 165 -0.06 13.46 2.20
N ALA A 166 -0.23 12.71 1.11
CA ALA A 166 0.15 13.16 -0.23
C ALA A 166 -0.66 14.38 -0.70
N TRP A 167 -1.93 14.51 -0.28
CA TRP A 167 -2.74 15.70 -0.55
C TRP A 167 -2.39 16.93 0.30
N GLU A 168 -1.67 16.76 1.40
CA GLU A 168 -1.25 17.85 2.30
C GLU A 168 0.09 18.48 1.91
N CYS A 169 0.77 17.92 0.91
CA CYS A 169 2.06 18.38 0.37
C CYS A 169 1.84 19.27 -0.86
#